data_AF-A0A2D5Z0P2-F1
#
_entry.id   AF-A0A2D5Z0P2-F1
#
_cell.length_a   1.000
_cell.length_b   1.000
_cell.length_c   1.000
_cell.angle_alpha   90.00
_cell.angle_beta   90.00
_cell.angle_gamma   90.00
#
_symmetry.space_group_name_H-M   'P 1'
#
loop_
_entity.id
_entity.type
_entity.pdbx_description
1 polymer ?
#
loop_
_entity_poly.entity_id
_entity_poly.type
_entity_poly.pdbx_seq_one_letter_code
_entity_poly.pdbx_strand_id
1 'polypeptide(L)'
;MAETASISDEPRLFTDDLVASKSGMRRDGDALAVDGAPGTLLTVPLSFSGDHLLIRADLDDAGDLKVELADDHGEALEGFEIERALVTRSYEDWYDVHWAIEPLRGKMLIMNNVGRPAALRLTLAAGRLHALRIVDTIRPAQVATGSVPMPLSNHPQLFLDDHVVGRMLNLQRDIRQAERHAANPLMSSEHPWEMWYMQPTSVVYDPDGDRFQTWYAAKPSVDSDNPKFVDCYAESADGLTWTKPMIGTAPIGPWKTHNALSHVKRARSVFLDPDDPDPERRYKGVFGATSPDGLQWSVDEEAGANWHAAVGKNDTVTSFVRWKGEYLNYTRYQGPETNAIVYDPRTGKSWKNAVYRATGLATSRDFRHWEPKRMIFVADERDGYPWAQPHALCVTAYGDVLIGLLPMMRMVPEHGNNFLGSFEVQLMVSRDGRDWQRVADRAVFMPRQPNAPIGARDWDYSFHPTANFIVHDDLVRIYYKGLSYCHGENRKNHVGIGDLASTRHHRVEHMHNGLGLATVPADRFVALHPASYTLEGVLDTRLLDGPGENLLVNADLAHGTMQVEVLDADGHVLPGFARAASRLSIRDPLRYEVAWDQGDGRAKALRDVPRDRPYALRFVLINCDMYSFQVESEG
;
A
#
# COMPACT_ATOMS: atom_id res chain seq x y z
N MET A 1 50.59 4.38 19.34
CA MET A 1 50.28 3.89 17.98
C MET A 1 48.95 3.19 18.09
N ALA A 2 47.86 3.82 17.67
CA ALA A 2 46.57 3.14 17.58
C ALA A 2 46.67 2.18 16.39
N GLU A 3 46.44 0.89 16.63
CA GLU A 3 46.31 -0.08 15.53
C GLU A 3 45.11 0.33 14.67
N THR A 4 45.34 0.57 13.39
CA THR A 4 44.26 0.85 12.42
C THR A 4 43.64 -0.48 12.01
N ALA A 5 42.33 -0.62 12.16
CA ALA A 5 41.64 -1.82 11.71
C ALA A 5 41.39 -1.76 10.20
N SER A 6 41.59 -2.89 9.50
CA SER A 6 41.23 -3.04 8.09
C SER A 6 39.89 -3.77 7.97
N ILE A 7 39.04 -3.29 7.06
CA ILE A 7 37.76 -3.90 6.71
C ILE A 7 37.88 -4.53 5.32
N SER A 8 37.42 -5.77 5.19
CA SER A 8 37.27 -6.52 3.94
C SER A 8 35.79 -6.72 3.61
N ASP A 9 35.48 -7.50 2.57
CA ASP A 9 34.09 -7.84 2.16
C ASP A 9 33.25 -8.54 3.26
N GLU A 10 33.88 -9.04 4.32
CA GLU A 10 33.22 -9.75 5.43
C GLU A 10 32.55 -8.76 6.40
N PRO A 11 31.27 -8.97 6.77
CA PRO A 11 30.58 -8.15 7.77
C PRO A 11 31.34 -8.11 9.10
N ARG A 12 31.68 -6.90 9.57
CA ARG A 12 32.19 -6.68 10.92
C ARG A 12 31.08 -6.13 11.82
N LEU A 13 30.79 -6.85 12.90
CA LEU A 13 29.89 -6.40 13.94
C LEU A 13 30.48 -5.18 14.67
N PHE A 14 29.62 -4.27 15.13
CA PHE A 14 30.04 -3.12 15.92
C PHE A 14 30.42 -3.53 17.36
N THR A 15 31.53 -4.24 17.55
CA THR A 15 32.04 -4.63 18.88
C THR A 15 32.86 -3.52 19.53
N ASP A 16 33.17 -3.65 20.83
CA ASP A 16 34.00 -2.66 21.54
C ASP A 16 35.42 -2.52 20.92
N ASP A 17 35.91 -3.51 20.18
CA ASP A 17 37.18 -3.43 19.44
C ASP A 17 37.12 -2.53 18.21
N LEU A 18 35.93 -2.37 17.60
CA LEU A 18 35.71 -1.49 16.44
C LEU A 18 35.36 -0.07 16.87
N VAL A 19 34.92 0.11 18.12
CA VAL A 19 34.28 1.33 18.60
C VAL A 19 35.22 2.09 19.53
N ALA A 20 35.64 3.29 19.12
CA ALA A 20 36.43 4.18 19.95
C ALA A 20 35.58 4.89 21.02
N SER A 21 34.34 5.26 20.68
CA SER A 21 33.40 5.81 21.65
C SER A 21 31.95 5.68 21.18
N LYS A 22 31.03 5.67 22.15
CA LYS A 22 29.58 5.69 21.91
C LYS A 22 28.91 6.61 22.93
N SER A 23 27.99 7.46 22.47
CA SER A 23 27.19 8.37 23.30
C SER A 23 25.71 8.14 22.99
N GLY A 24 24.87 8.00 24.01
CA GLY A 24 23.42 7.75 23.82
C GLY A 24 23.07 6.36 23.26
N MET A 25 24.06 5.48 23.03
CA MET A 25 23.85 4.12 22.51
C MET A 25 24.12 3.06 23.60
N ARG A 26 23.35 1.97 23.58
CA ARG A 26 23.53 0.80 24.46
C ARG A 26 23.79 -0.46 23.66
N ARG A 27 24.42 -1.46 24.28
CA ARG A 27 24.57 -2.79 23.69
C ARG A 27 23.25 -3.55 23.80
N ASP A 28 22.79 -4.16 22.70
CA ASP A 28 21.62 -5.03 22.63
C ASP A 28 21.98 -6.27 21.81
N GLY A 29 22.37 -7.36 22.48
CA GLY A 29 22.97 -8.53 21.84
C GLY A 29 24.22 -8.19 21.03
N ASP A 30 24.19 -8.49 19.73
CA ASP A 30 25.27 -8.21 18.79
C ASP A 30 25.20 -6.81 18.16
N ALA A 31 24.19 -6.01 18.53
CA ALA A 31 23.91 -4.69 17.98
C ALA A 31 24.18 -3.56 18.99
N LEU A 32 24.22 -2.32 18.48
CA LEU A 32 24.16 -1.09 19.25
C LEU A 32 22.82 -0.40 18.99
N ALA A 33 22.08 -0.12 20.06
CA ALA A 33 20.71 0.38 19.98
C ALA A 33 20.55 1.75 20.63
N VAL A 34 19.59 2.53 20.13
CA VAL A 34 19.17 3.83 20.66
C VAL A 34 17.68 3.77 21.00
N ASP A 35 17.32 4.06 22.26
CA ASP A 35 15.92 4.18 22.71
C ASP A 35 15.66 5.63 23.15
N GLY A 36 15.35 6.52 22.19
CA GLY A 36 14.96 7.89 22.49
C GLY A 36 15.81 8.95 21.79
N ALA A 37 16.68 9.64 22.52
CA ALA A 37 17.50 10.71 21.95
C ALA A 37 18.59 10.15 21.03
N PRO A 38 18.96 10.83 19.92
CA PRO A 38 19.95 10.34 18.98
C PRO A 38 21.26 9.94 19.67
N GLY A 39 21.75 8.76 19.31
CA GLY A 39 23.04 8.26 19.73
C GLY A 39 24.09 8.44 18.65
N THR A 40 25.34 8.62 19.06
CA THR A 40 26.47 8.72 18.15
C THR A 40 27.49 7.64 18.45
N LEU A 41 27.98 6.99 17.41
CA LEU A 41 29.10 6.05 17.41
C LEU A 41 30.29 6.67 16.71
N LEU A 42 31.49 6.53 17.27
CA LEU A 42 32.74 6.81 16.58
C LEU A 42 33.58 5.52 16.56
N THR A 43 33.96 5.05 15.39
CA THR A 43 34.85 3.89 15.26
C THR A 43 36.29 4.27 15.58
N VAL A 44 37.14 3.27 15.81
CA VAL A 44 38.59 3.47 15.65
C VAL A 44 38.90 3.87 14.19
N PRO A 45 40.03 4.50 13.87
CA PRO A 45 40.41 4.77 12.49
C PRO A 45 40.51 3.47 11.68
N LEU A 46 39.82 3.45 10.54
CA LEU A 46 39.69 2.31 9.65
C LEU A 46 40.43 2.57 8.35
N SER A 47 41.12 1.55 7.85
CA SER A 47 41.64 1.55 6.49
C SER A 47 40.61 0.94 5.56
N PHE A 48 40.29 1.65 4.49
CA PHE A 48 39.25 1.30 3.54
C PHE A 48 39.85 0.82 2.22
N SER A 49 39.27 -0.24 1.65
CA SER A 49 39.54 -0.69 0.28
C SER A 49 38.21 -1.13 -0.31
N GLY A 50 37.70 -0.36 -1.27
CA GLY A 50 36.45 -0.61 -1.94
C GLY A 50 35.65 0.65 -2.24
N ASP A 51 34.62 0.49 -3.05
CA ASP A 51 33.86 1.62 -3.58
C ASP A 51 32.64 1.97 -2.73
N HIS A 52 32.09 1.01 -1.99
CA HIS A 52 30.84 1.16 -1.25
C HIS A 52 30.99 0.89 0.24
N LEU A 53 30.42 1.76 1.07
CA LEU A 53 30.28 1.53 2.50
C LEU A 53 28.86 1.05 2.81
N LEU A 54 28.75 -0.18 3.29
CA LEU A 54 27.48 -0.79 3.67
C LEU A 54 27.35 -0.84 5.19
N ILE A 55 26.21 -0.40 5.70
CA ILE A 55 25.87 -0.43 7.13
C ILE A 55 24.57 -1.19 7.31
N ARG A 56 24.61 -2.25 8.12
CA ARG A 56 23.43 -3.02 8.48
C ARG A 56 22.74 -2.38 9.68
N ALA A 57 21.51 -1.94 9.50
CA ALA A 57 20.74 -1.28 10.53
C ALA A 57 19.26 -1.64 10.50
N ASP A 58 18.64 -1.74 11.67
CA ASP A 58 17.19 -1.74 11.80
C ASP A 58 16.78 -0.33 12.22
N LEU A 59 16.28 0.48 11.28
CA LEU A 59 15.83 1.84 11.56
C LEU A 59 14.33 1.86 11.90
N ASP A 60 13.99 2.54 13.01
CA ASP A 60 12.60 2.83 13.38
C ASP A 60 12.09 4.09 12.64
N ASP A 61 10.86 4.55 12.89
CA ASP A 61 10.22 5.68 12.17
C ASP A 61 10.88 7.04 12.38
N ALA A 62 11.53 7.22 13.53
CA ALA A 62 12.40 8.37 13.81
C ALA A 62 13.87 8.05 13.50
N GLY A 63 14.15 6.86 12.98
CA GLY A 63 15.46 6.31 12.68
C GLY A 63 16.04 6.96 11.45
N ASP A 64 16.83 7.99 11.69
CA ASP A 64 17.73 8.57 10.71
C ASP A 64 19.14 8.03 11.00
N LEU A 65 19.78 7.44 9.99
CA LEU A 65 21.17 7.05 10.03
C LEU A 65 21.95 8.07 9.22
N LYS A 66 22.78 8.84 9.91
CA LYS A 66 23.69 9.79 9.28
C LYS A 66 25.12 9.34 9.46
N VAL A 67 25.94 9.55 8.44
CA VAL A 67 27.29 9.00 8.39
C VAL A 67 28.27 10.05 7.91
N GLU A 68 29.38 10.21 8.59
CA GLU A 68 30.49 11.05 8.14
C GLU A 68 31.83 10.39 8.44
N LEU A 69 32.87 10.81 7.72
CA LEU A 69 34.24 10.43 8.05
C LEU A 69 34.90 11.51 8.90
N ALA A 70 35.65 11.07 9.91
CA ALA A 70 36.41 11.94 10.78
C ALA A 70 37.90 11.59 10.78
N ASP A 71 38.75 12.58 10.98
CA ASP A 71 40.19 12.40 11.17
C ASP A 71 40.53 11.83 12.57
N ASP A 72 41.83 11.73 12.87
CA ASP A 72 42.37 11.24 14.14
C ASP A 72 42.12 12.18 15.33
N HIS A 73 41.64 13.39 15.07
CA HIS A 73 41.19 14.35 16.09
C HIS A 73 39.66 14.34 16.27
N GLY A 74 38.93 13.59 15.43
CA GLY A 74 37.48 13.57 15.43
C GLY A 74 36.86 14.74 14.68
N GLU A 75 37.59 15.45 13.83
CA GLU A 75 37.02 16.49 12.97
C GLU A 75 36.56 15.89 11.64
N ALA A 76 35.45 16.40 11.09
CA ALA A 76 34.89 15.89 9.84
C ALA A 76 35.87 16.09 8.66
N LEU A 77 35.98 15.08 7.80
CA LEU A 77 36.81 15.15 6.60
C LEU A 77 36.11 15.95 5.51
N GLU A 78 36.85 16.87 4.88
CA GLU A 78 36.34 17.66 3.75
C GLU A 78 35.82 16.74 2.63
N GLY A 79 34.58 16.97 2.21
CA GLY A 79 33.86 16.17 1.22
C GLY A 79 33.10 14.96 1.79
N PHE A 80 33.39 14.52 3.01
CA PHE A 80 32.75 13.38 3.66
C PHE A 80 31.94 13.78 4.89
N GLU A 81 31.44 15.03 4.90
CA GLU A 81 30.64 15.59 5.98
C GLU A 81 29.22 15.01 6.00
N ILE A 82 28.60 15.05 7.17
CA ILE A 82 27.26 14.49 7.41
C ILE A 82 26.19 15.09 6.49
N GLU A 83 26.31 16.37 6.09
CA GLU A 83 25.38 17.04 5.20
C GLU A 83 25.48 16.57 3.74
N ARG A 84 26.61 15.95 3.38
CA ARG A 84 26.83 15.41 2.03
C ARG A 84 26.48 13.93 1.94
N ALA A 85 26.27 13.29 3.09
CA ALA A 85 26.00 11.87 3.19
C ALA A 85 24.59 11.52 2.66
N LEU A 86 24.56 10.51 1.79
CA LEU A 86 23.37 9.90 1.24
C LEU A 86 23.36 8.46 1.71
N VAL A 87 22.46 8.19 2.64
CA VAL A 87 22.28 6.87 3.25
C VAL A 87 21.03 6.28 2.64
N THR A 88 21.22 5.33 1.74
CA THR A 88 20.13 4.79 0.93
C THR A 88 20.00 3.30 1.17
N ARG A 89 18.77 2.83 1.34
CA ARG A 89 18.53 1.40 1.56
C ARG A 89 18.93 0.62 0.30
N SER A 90 19.83 -0.35 0.47
CA SER A 90 20.41 -1.13 -0.61
C SER A 90 19.66 -2.45 -0.80
N TYR A 91 19.94 -3.45 0.05
CA TYR A 91 19.28 -4.75 0.05
C TYR A 91 18.97 -5.18 1.50
N GLU A 92 17.80 -5.80 1.72
CA GLU A 92 17.33 -6.20 3.06
C GLU A 92 17.39 -5.03 4.07
N ASP A 93 18.18 -5.14 5.13
CA ASP A 93 18.42 -4.16 6.19
C ASP A 93 19.79 -3.45 6.05
N TRP A 94 20.42 -3.54 4.88
CA TRP A 94 21.67 -2.85 4.56
C TRP A 94 21.42 -1.50 3.90
N TYR A 95 22.15 -0.50 4.37
CA TYR A 95 22.19 0.86 3.85
C TYR A 95 23.53 1.11 3.19
N ASP A 96 23.50 1.61 1.97
CA ASP A 96 24.66 2.05 1.22
C ASP A 96 24.86 3.55 1.43
N VAL A 97 26.09 3.90 1.79
CA VAL A 97 26.48 5.25 2.22
C VAL A 97 27.41 5.85 1.18
N HIS A 98 27.05 7.04 0.73
CA HIS A 98 27.85 7.81 -0.22
C HIS A 98 27.88 9.28 0.12
N TRP A 99 28.87 10.00 -0.38
CA TRP A 99 28.94 11.45 -0.22
C TRP A 99 28.89 12.17 -1.56
N ALA A 100 28.03 13.18 -1.66
CA ALA A 100 27.85 13.96 -2.87
C ALA A 100 29.03 14.91 -3.13
N ILE A 101 29.50 14.97 -4.39
CA ILE A 101 30.48 15.97 -4.85
C ILE A 101 29.73 17.07 -5.63
N GLU A 102 29.44 18.20 -5.00
CA GLU A 102 29.00 19.36 -5.78
C GLU A 102 30.17 20.00 -6.57
N PRO A 103 29.95 20.50 -7.81
CA PRO A 103 28.91 20.15 -8.77
C PRO A 103 29.56 19.47 -9.99
N LEU A 104 29.89 18.17 -9.89
CA LEU A 104 30.31 17.38 -11.05
C LEU A 104 29.34 16.22 -11.28
N ARG A 105 28.53 16.39 -12.34
CA ARG A 105 27.75 15.37 -13.08
C ARG A 105 28.01 13.92 -12.64
N GLY A 106 27.24 13.43 -11.66
CA GLY A 106 27.11 11.99 -11.40
C GLY A 106 28.32 11.30 -10.76
N LYS A 107 29.20 12.00 -10.05
CA LYS A 107 30.27 11.35 -9.25
C LYS A 107 29.95 11.40 -7.75
N MET A 108 29.96 10.23 -7.13
CA MET A 108 29.87 10.04 -5.68
C MET A 108 31.28 9.79 -5.14
N LEU A 109 31.61 10.32 -3.95
CA LEU A 109 32.86 9.96 -3.29
C LEU A 109 32.74 8.52 -2.82
N ILE A 110 33.50 7.66 -3.49
CA ILE A 110 33.76 6.29 -3.07
C ILE A 110 34.90 6.28 -2.05
N MET A 111 34.85 5.35 -1.10
CA MET A 111 35.77 5.26 0.06
C MET A 111 37.25 5.20 -0.35
N ASN A 112 37.55 4.70 -1.55
CA ASN A 112 38.89 4.67 -2.15
C ASN A 112 39.56 6.07 -2.31
N ASN A 113 38.81 7.17 -2.25
CA ASN A 113 39.36 8.54 -2.37
C ASN A 113 39.89 9.12 -1.05
N VAL A 114 39.68 8.47 0.09
CA VAL A 114 40.14 9.00 1.39
C VAL A 114 41.66 8.99 1.48
N GLY A 115 42.32 7.97 0.90
CA GLY A 115 43.78 7.87 0.80
C GLY A 115 44.54 7.76 2.14
N ARG A 116 43.82 7.72 3.26
CA ARG A 116 44.34 7.61 4.64
C ARG A 116 43.32 6.91 5.54
N PRO A 117 43.74 6.31 6.66
CA PRO A 117 42.80 5.79 7.66
C PRO A 117 41.90 6.91 8.22
N ALA A 118 40.61 6.65 8.39
CA ALA A 118 39.66 7.60 8.99
C ALA A 118 38.62 6.87 9.86
N ALA A 119 38.07 7.56 10.85
CA ALA A 119 37.01 7.03 11.70
C ALA A 119 35.64 7.27 11.05
N LEU A 120 34.72 6.32 11.22
CA LEU A 120 33.31 6.51 10.88
C LEU A 120 32.59 7.09 12.08
N ARG A 121 31.92 8.23 11.88
CA ARG A 121 30.94 8.75 12.83
C ARG A 121 29.54 8.42 12.32
N LEU A 122 28.82 7.62 13.10
CA LEU A 122 27.44 7.21 12.83
C LEU A 122 26.54 7.88 13.83
N THR A 123 25.59 8.68 13.37
CA THR A 123 24.52 9.23 14.21
C THR A 123 23.24 8.50 13.90
N LEU A 124 22.68 7.85 14.91
CA LEU A 124 21.46 7.08 14.83
C LEU A 124 20.39 7.74 15.71
N ALA A 125 19.32 8.22 15.10
CA ALA A 125 18.24 8.85 15.86
C ALA A 125 17.37 7.84 16.63
N ALA A 126 17.05 6.70 16.01
CA ALA A 126 16.36 5.57 16.63
C ALA A 126 16.64 4.29 15.86
N GLY A 127 16.72 3.14 16.54
CA GLY A 127 16.94 1.84 15.92
C GLY A 127 18.20 1.13 16.41
N ARG A 128 18.70 0.20 15.59
CA ARG A 128 19.86 -0.67 15.90
C ARG A 128 20.89 -0.67 14.77
N LEU A 129 22.17 -0.58 15.11
CA LEU A 129 23.31 -0.83 14.23
C LEU A 129 23.88 -2.21 14.49
N HIS A 130 23.99 -3.04 13.46
CA HIS A 130 24.45 -4.43 13.58
C HIS A 130 25.88 -4.60 13.09
N ALA A 131 26.15 -4.17 11.87
CA ALA A 131 27.42 -4.44 11.19
C ALA A 131 27.76 -3.36 10.16
N LEU A 132 29.02 -3.35 9.74
CA LEU A 132 29.46 -2.65 8.54
C LEU A 132 30.28 -3.58 7.64
N ARG A 133 30.41 -3.22 6.36
CA ARG A 133 31.38 -3.80 5.43
C ARG A 133 31.70 -2.82 4.30
N ILE A 134 32.80 -3.07 3.60
CA ILE A 134 33.19 -2.28 2.42
C ILE A 134 33.39 -3.25 1.26
N VAL A 135 32.84 -2.89 0.11
CA VAL A 135 32.86 -3.75 -1.09
C VAL A 135 33.25 -2.94 -2.34
N ASP A 136 33.99 -3.55 -3.27
CA ASP A 136 34.36 -2.94 -4.56
C ASP A 136 33.16 -2.70 -5.47
N THR A 137 32.13 -3.55 -5.36
CA THR A 137 30.89 -3.41 -6.12
C THR A 137 29.74 -3.88 -5.26
N ILE A 138 28.66 -3.10 -5.18
CA ILE A 138 27.39 -3.67 -4.72
C ILE A 138 26.83 -4.44 -5.89
N ARG A 139 27.18 -5.72 -5.95
CA ARG A 139 26.50 -6.67 -6.84
C ARG A 139 25.01 -6.59 -6.50
N PRO A 140 24.09 -6.55 -7.50
CA PRO A 140 22.66 -6.77 -7.20
C PRO A 140 22.61 -7.98 -6.29
N ALA A 141 21.99 -7.82 -5.10
CA ALA A 141 22.18 -8.68 -3.93
C ALA A 141 22.74 -10.01 -4.37
N GLN A 142 24.05 -10.25 -4.18
CA GLN A 142 24.69 -11.49 -4.62
C GLN A 142 23.87 -12.57 -3.98
N VAL A 143 22.92 -13.10 -4.74
CA VAL A 143 21.91 -13.91 -4.11
C VAL A 143 22.71 -15.11 -3.69
N ALA A 144 22.65 -15.44 -2.39
CA ALA A 144 23.46 -16.49 -1.79
C ALA A 144 23.67 -17.60 -2.82
N THR A 145 24.93 -17.90 -3.13
CA THR A 145 25.33 -18.85 -4.17
C THR A 145 24.34 -20.03 -4.20
N GLY A 146 23.48 -20.08 -5.24
CA GLY A 146 22.34 -21.02 -5.31
C GLY A 146 20.94 -20.40 -5.38
N SER A 147 20.79 -19.09 -5.57
CA SER A 147 19.45 -18.53 -5.79
C SER A 147 18.84 -18.91 -7.12
N VAL A 148 17.58 -19.29 -7.07
CA VAL A 148 16.78 -19.55 -8.27
C VAL A 148 16.41 -18.19 -8.90
N PRO A 149 16.73 -17.95 -10.18
CA PRO A 149 16.22 -16.81 -10.93
C PRO A 149 14.70 -16.71 -10.81
N MET A 150 14.20 -15.50 -10.69
CA MET A 150 12.78 -15.27 -10.43
C MET A 150 12.02 -15.26 -11.76
N PRO A 151 11.02 -16.15 -11.94
CA PRO A 151 10.13 -16.05 -13.09
C PRO A 151 9.29 -14.78 -12.97
N LEU A 152 9.12 -14.07 -14.09
CA LEU A 152 8.18 -12.96 -14.19
C LEU A 152 6.91 -13.41 -14.90
N SER A 153 5.77 -12.94 -14.40
CA SER A 153 4.55 -12.95 -15.20
C SER A 153 4.62 -11.85 -16.26
N ASN A 154 3.63 -11.83 -17.16
CA ASN A 154 3.44 -10.72 -18.08
C ASN A 154 2.66 -9.54 -17.47
N HIS A 155 2.36 -9.56 -16.17
CA HIS A 155 1.71 -8.44 -15.48
C HIS A 155 2.72 -7.34 -15.10
N PRO A 156 2.26 -6.08 -14.92
CA PRO A 156 3.09 -5.01 -14.39
C PRO A 156 3.69 -5.36 -13.03
N GLN A 157 5.00 -5.15 -12.91
CA GLN A 157 5.77 -5.29 -11.68
C GLN A 157 5.77 -3.94 -10.95
N LEU A 158 4.99 -3.86 -9.87
CA LEU A 158 4.76 -2.65 -9.08
C LEU A 158 5.79 -2.51 -7.95
N PHE A 159 6.02 -1.28 -7.49
CA PHE A 159 6.90 -0.98 -6.35
C PHE A 159 6.18 -0.91 -5.00
N LEU A 160 5.10 -1.67 -4.84
CA LEU A 160 4.34 -1.79 -3.59
C LEU A 160 5.09 -2.60 -2.52
N ASP A 161 5.94 -3.54 -2.95
CA ASP A 161 6.84 -4.35 -2.13
C ASP A 161 8.25 -4.38 -2.73
N ASP A 162 9.16 -5.13 -2.10
CA ASP A 162 10.54 -5.33 -2.57
C ASP A 162 10.70 -6.61 -3.42
N HIS A 163 9.62 -7.26 -3.87
CA HIS A 163 9.69 -8.59 -4.49
C HIS A 163 10.64 -8.65 -5.69
N VAL A 164 10.58 -7.64 -6.56
CA VAL A 164 11.40 -7.51 -7.77
C VAL A 164 12.65 -6.66 -7.57
N VAL A 165 12.76 -5.97 -6.43
CA VAL A 165 13.83 -5.03 -6.13
C VAL A 165 15.06 -5.81 -5.67
N GLY A 166 16.17 -5.68 -6.40
CA GLY A 166 17.47 -6.23 -6.01
C GLY A 166 18.32 -5.20 -5.27
N ARG A 167 18.34 -3.96 -5.77
CA ARG A 167 19.08 -2.84 -5.17
C ARG A 167 18.43 -1.51 -5.54
N MET A 168 18.41 -0.58 -4.61
CA MET A 168 18.08 0.83 -4.87
C MET A 168 19.24 1.73 -4.43
N LEU A 169 19.53 2.78 -5.22
CA LEU A 169 20.49 3.83 -4.90
C LEU A 169 19.86 5.18 -5.18
N ASN A 170 19.92 6.11 -4.22
CA ASN A 170 19.32 7.44 -4.33
C ASN A 170 17.86 7.40 -4.81
N LEU A 171 17.11 6.36 -4.49
CA LEU A 171 15.69 6.24 -4.81
C LEU A 171 14.88 6.11 -3.54
N GLN A 172 13.70 6.72 -3.53
CA GLN A 172 12.70 6.55 -2.48
C GLN A 172 11.32 6.27 -3.06
N ARG A 173 10.47 5.66 -2.25
CA ARG A 173 9.07 5.38 -2.59
C ARG A 173 8.20 6.57 -2.19
N ASP A 174 7.41 7.07 -3.12
CA ASP A 174 6.40 8.09 -2.86
C ASP A 174 5.00 7.58 -3.23
N ILE A 175 4.04 7.73 -2.33
CA ILE A 175 2.66 7.30 -2.59
C ILE A 175 2.01 8.33 -3.52
N ARG A 176 1.39 7.88 -4.60
CA ARG A 176 0.57 8.77 -5.42
C ARG A 176 -0.85 8.72 -4.87
N GLN A 177 -1.29 9.82 -4.26
CA GLN A 177 -2.62 9.87 -3.65
C GLN A 177 -3.70 9.76 -4.72
N ALA A 178 -4.78 9.03 -4.40
CA ALA A 178 -5.94 8.99 -5.28
C ALA A 178 -6.69 10.33 -5.23
N GLU A 179 -7.01 10.85 -6.41
CA GLU A 179 -7.66 12.14 -6.56
C GLU A 179 -9.18 11.97 -6.57
N ARG A 180 -9.89 12.77 -5.75
CA ARG A 180 -11.36 12.79 -5.76
C ARG A 180 -11.85 13.33 -7.10
N HIS A 181 -12.79 12.62 -7.72
CA HIS A 181 -13.37 13.06 -8.98
C HIS A 181 -14.21 14.34 -8.81
N ALA A 182 -14.08 15.28 -9.74
CA ALA A 182 -14.73 16.59 -9.65
C ALA A 182 -16.27 16.52 -9.70
N ALA A 183 -16.84 15.47 -10.28
CA ALA A 183 -18.30 15.25 -10.33
C ALA A 183 -18.90 14.67 -9.04
N ASN A 184 -18.09 14.44 -8.01
CA ASN A 184 -18.59 13.93 -6.74
C ASN A 184 -19.58 14.89 -6.05
N PRO A 185 -20.60 14.38 -5.34
CA PRO A 185 -21.00 12.97 -5.27
C PRO A 185 -21.67 12.49 -6.56
N LEU A 186 -21.36 11.26 -6.97
CA LEU A 186 -21.92 10.60 -8.17
C LEU A 186 -23.34 10.06 -7.93
N MET A 187 -23.66 9.70 -6.69
CA MET A 187 -25.01 9.35 -6.27
C MET A 187 -25.32 9.97 -4.92
N SER A 188 -26.56 10.40 -4.73
CA SER A 188 -27.10 10.86 -3.45
C SER A 188 -28.46 10.21 -3.19
N SER A 189 -29.07 10.47 -2.02
CA SER A 189 -30.45 10.03 -1.75
C SER A 189 -31.43 10.89 -2.56
N GLU A 190 -32.25 10.25 -3.39
CA GLU A 190 -33.19 10.87 -4.33
C GLU A 190 -34.62 10.35 -4.14
N HIS A 191 -34.78 9.19 -3.50
CA HIS A 191 -36.07 8.53 -3.34
C HIS A 191 -36.54 8.46 -1.88
N PRO A 192 -37.86 8.48 -1.62
CA PRO A 192 -38.39 8.52 -0.25
C PRO A 192 -37.98 7.34 0.64
N TRP A 193 -37.68 6.16 0.06
CA TRP A 193 -37.23 4.98 0.81
C TRP A 193 -35.73 5.01 1.18
N GLU A 194 -34.96 5.92 0.59
CA GLU A 194 -33.54 6.11 0.90
C GLU A 194 -33.36 6.99 2.14
N MET A 195 -34.37 7.82 2.46
CA MET A 195 -34.43 8.72 3.61
C MET A 195 -33.08 9.42 3.86
N TRP A 196 -32.39 9.08 4.95
CA TRP A 196 -31.08 9.64 5.32
C TRP A 196 -29.96 8.60 5.25
N TYR A 197 -30.22 7.39 4.74
CA TYR A 197 -29.26 6.29 4.76
C TYR A 197 -29.17 5.59 3.42
N MET A 198 -28.04 5.81 2.74
CA MET A 198 -27.58 5.03 1.60
C MET A 198 -26.19 4.47 1.92
N GLN A 199 -26.00 3.16 1.75
CA GLN A 199 -24.69 2.53 1.93
C GLN A 199 -24.37 1.63 0.73
N PRO A 200 -23.66 2.15 -0.28
CA PRO A 200 -23.02 1.29 -1.28
C PRO A 200 -21.91 0.50 -0.61
N THR A 201 -21.85 -0.80 -0.88
CA THR A 201 -20.84 -1.69 -0.29
C THR A 201 -19.87 -2.30 -1.30
N SER A 202 -20.21 -2.28 -2.58
CA SER A 202 -19.38 -2.77 -3.67
C SER A 202 -19.80 -2.04 -4.94
N VAL A 203 -18.84 -1.73 -5.80
CA VAL A 203 -19.08 -1.39 -7.20
C VAL A 203 -18.38 -2.46 -8.02
N VAL A 204 -19.09 -3.01 -8.99
CA VAL A 204 -18.55 -4.01 -9.92
C VAL A 204 -18.68 -3.47 -11.33
N TYR A 205 -17.71 -3.80 -12.17
CA TYR A 205 -17.83 -3.64 -13.61
C TYR A 205 -18.06 -5.03 -14.19
N ASP A 206 -19.19 -5.21 -14.85
CA ASP A 206 -19.52 -6.41 -15.59
C ASP A 206 -19.05 -6.24 -17.05
N PRO A 207 -18.01 -6.99 -17.48
CA PRO A 207 -17.50 -6.88 -18.85
C PRO A 207 -18.44 -7.48 -19.90
N ASP A 208 -19.27 -8.47 -19.56
CA ASP A 208 -20.23 -9.07 -20.50
C ASP A 208 -21.42 -8.15 -20.72
N GLY A 209 -21.82 -7.44 -19.64
CA GLY A 209 -22.89 -6.46 -19.66
C GLY A 209 -22.45 -5.07 -20.09
N ASP A 210 -21.15 -4.80 -20.20
CA ASP A 210 -20.53 -3.47 -20.40
C ASP A 210 -21.16 -2.40 -19.49
N ARG A 211 -21.20 -2.70 -18.18
CA ARG A 211 -21.88 -1.84 -17.21
C ARG A 211 -21.24 -1.88 -15.82
N PHE A 212 -21.24 -0.73 -15.17
CA PHE A 212 -21.00 -0.61 -13.74
C PHE A 212 -22.29 -0.85 -12.98
N GLN A 213 -22.21 -1.58 -11.87
CA GLN A 213 -23.34 -1.90 -11.01
C GLN A 213 -22.97 -1.68 -9.56
N THR A 214 -23.94 -1.25 -8.76
CA THR A 214 -23.79 -1.15 -7.32
C THR A 214 -25.07 -1.55 -6.61
N TRP A 215 -24.89 -2.26 -5.49
CA TRP A 215 -25.94 -2.57 -4.55
C TRP A 215 -25.72 -1.75 -3.30
N TYR A 216 -26.80 -1.16 -2.79
CA TYR A 216 -26.73 -0.30 -1.65
C TYR A 216 -27.88 -0.52 -0.69
N ALA A 217 -27.56 -0.53 0.60
CA ALA A 217 -28.61 -0.55 1.62
C ALA A 217 -29.26 0.82 1.73
N ALA A 218 -30.59 0.84 1.66
CA ALA A 218 -31.43 1.95 2.01
C ALA A 218 -32.23 1.65 3.29
N LYS A 219 -32.64 2.70 4.02
CA LYS A 219 -33.49 2.56 5.21
C LYS A 219 -34.85 3.26 5.01
N PRO A 220 -35.92 2.51 4.71
CA PRO A 220 -37.24 3.08 4.38
C PRO A 220 -38.04 3.60 5.59
N SER A 221 -37.50 3.54 6.81
CA SER A 221 -38.17 4.09 8.00
C SER A 221 -37.16 4.46 9.09
N VAL A 222 -37.53 5.48 9.87
CA VAL A 222 -36.83 5.91 11.09
C VAL A 222 -37.28 5.15 12.35
N ASP A 223 -38.39 4.41 12.31
CA ASP A 223 -38.91 3.71 13.49
C ASP A 223 -38.08 2.46 13.82
N SER A 224 -37.84 2.25 15.13
CA SER A 224 -37.02 1.16 15.67
C SER A 224 -37.59 -0.23 15.43
N ASP A 225 -38.91 -0.31 15.22
CA ASP A 225 -39.66 -1.56 15.30
C ASP A 225 -39.71 -2.33 13.97
N ASN A 226 -39.27 -1.69 12.87
CA ASN A 226 -39.03 -2.36 11.59
C ASN A 226 -37.57 -2.19 11.13
N PRO A 227 -36.62 -2.96 11.71
CA PRO A 227 -35.19 -2.73 11.56
C PRO A 227 -34.59 -3.20 10.22
N LYS A 228 -35.40 -3.47 9.19
CA LYS A 228 -34.90 -4.08 7.96
C LYS A 228 -34.42 -3.01 6.97
N PHE A 229 -33.14 -3.07 6.62
CA PHE A 229 -32.63 -2.41 5.43
C PHE A 229 -33.27 -3.07 4.20
N VAL A 230 -33.29 -2.33 3.10
CA VAL A 230 -33.61 -2.87 1.78
C VAL A 230 -32.37 -2.74 0.91
N ASP A 231 -32.11 -3.77 0.11
CA ASP A 231 -30.98 -3.78 -0.83
C ASP A 231 -31.49 -3.23 -2.15
N CYS A 232 -31.06 -2.03 -2.49
CA CYS A 232 -31.40 -1.33 -3.73
C CYS A 232 -30.31 -1.50 -4.77
N TYR A 233 -30.66 -1.27 -6.03
CA TYR A 233 -29.76 -1.41 -7.18
C TYR A 233 -29.63 -0.10 -7.95
N ALA A 234 -28.42 0.19 -8.42
CA ALA A 234 -28.12 1.24 -9.39
C ALA A 234 -27.05 0.76 -10.38
N GLU A 235 -27.08 1.35 -11.57
CA GLU A 235 -26.17 1.01 -12.67
C GLU A 235 -25.68 2.25 -13.41
N SER A 236 -24.57 2.11 -14.12
CA SER A 236 -23.95 3.17 -14.89
C SER A 236 -23.21 2.60 -16.10
N ALA A 237 -23.28 3.28 -17.24
CA ALA A 237 -22.53 2.89 -18.44
C ALA A 237 -21.08 3.39 -18.39
N ASP A 238 -20.84 4.55 -17.79
CA ASP A 238 -19.53 5.22 -17.75
C ASP A 238 -18.85 5.14 -16.35
N GLY A 239 -19.59 4.66 -15.35
CA GLY A 239 -19.17 4.63 -13.94
C GLY A 239 -19.24 5.99 -13.24
N LEU A 240 -19.75 7.03 -13.90
CA LEU A 240 -19.85 8.40 -13.40
C LEU A 240 -21.31 8.84 -13.25
N THR A 241 -22.13 8.56 -14.26
CA THR A 241 -23.55 8.90 -14.30
C THR A 241 -24.36 7.67 -13.94
N TRP A 242 -25.02 7.70 -12.78
CA TRP A 242 -25.73 6.56 -12.22
C TRP A 242 -27.24 6.66 -12.41
N THR A 243 -27.86 5.55 -12.80
CA THR A 243 -29.30 5.37 -12.91
C THR A 243 -29.78 4.40 -11.83
N LYS A 244 -30.90 4.71 -11.18
CA LYS A 244 -31.59 3.84 -10.22
C LYS A 244 -32.85 3.24 -10.87
N PRO A 245 -32.74 2.13 -11.62
CA PRO A 245 -33.87 1.61 -12.38
C PRO A 245 -34.98 1.08 -11.46
N MET A 246 -36.24 1.36 -11.78
CA MET A 246 -37.40 1.01 -10.96
C MET A 246 -37.83 -0.46 -11.13
N ILE A 247 -36.89 -1.38 -10.90
CA ILE A 247 -36.99 -2.83 -11.14
C ILE A 247 -37.24 -3.64 -9.86
N GLY A 248 -37.59 -2.97 -8.76
CA GLY A 248 -37.64 -3.59 -7.46
C GLY A 248 -38.67 -4.71 -7.35
N THR A 249 -38.30 -5.77 -6.63
CA THR A 249 -39.09 -6.98 -6.43
C THR A 249 -39.56 -7.16 -4.99
N ALA A 250 -38.96 -6.43 -4.04
CA ALA A 250 -39.31 -6.52 -2.62
C ALA A 250 -40.38 -5.50 -2.22
N PRO A 251 -41.47 -5.89 -1.53
CA PRO A 251 -42.49 -4.94 -1.11
C PRO A 251 -41.94 -3.97 -0.05
N ILE A 252 -41.90 -2.67 -0.37
CA ILE A 252 -41.41 -1.64 0.54
C ILE A 252 -42.50 -0.63 0.90
N GLY A 253 -43.04 -0.75 2.12
CA GLY A 253 -44.01 0.21 2.67
C GLY A 253 -45.13 0.57 1.67
N PRO A 254 -45.42 1.86 1.44
CA PRO A 254 -46.45 2.30 0.49
C PRO A 254 -45.96 2.39 -0.97
N TRP A 255 -44.68 2.19 -1.26
CA TRP A 255 -44.11 2.45 -2.58
C TRP A 255 -44.29 1.23 -3.49
N LYS A 256 -45.00 1.42 -4.62
CA LYS A 256 -45.21 0.39 -5.64
C LYS A 256 -44.15 0.38 -6.74
N THR A 257 -43.49 1.51 -6.95
CA THR A 257 -42.45 1.70 -7.97
C THR A 257 -41.18 2.11 -7.23
N HIS A 258 -40.19 1.24 -7.26
CA HIS A 258 -38.94 1.37 -6.51
C HIS A 258 -37.84 0.51 -7.13
N ASN A 259 -36.62 0.61 -6.61
CA ASN A 259 -35.45 -0.16 -7.04
C ASN A 259 -34.92 -1.15 -5.98
N ALA A 260 -35.68 -1.39 -4.91
CA ALA A 260 -35.34 -2.38 -3.88
C ALA A 260 -35.56 -3.83 -4.35
N LEU A 261 -34.51 -4.65 -4.32
CA LEU A 261 -34.50 -6.06 -4.74
C LEU A 261 -34.83 -7.04 -3.60
N SER A 262 -34.43 -6.74 -2.36
CA SER A 262 -34.66 -7.66 -1.24
C SER A 262 -34.63 -6.95 0.11
N HIS A 263 -35.21 -7.57 1.14
CA HIS A 263 -34.99 -7.16 2.52
C HIS A 263 -33.71 -7.78 3.04
N VAL A 264 -32.85 -6.96 3.64
CA VAL A 264 -31.56 -7.42 4.15
C VAL A 264 -31.37 -6.96 5.59
N LYS A 265 -30.62 -7.76 6.35
CA LYS A 265 -30.22 -7.39 7.72
C LYS A 265 -29.13 -6.30 7.71
N ARG A 266 -28.32 -6.25 6.64
CA ARG A 266 -27.19 -5.33 6.40
C ARG A 266 -26.95 -5.19 4.89
N ALA A 267 -26.22 -4.16 4.49
CA ALA A 267 -25.81 -3.96 3.10
C ALA A 267 -25.05 -5.17 2.54
N ARG A 268 -25.41 -5.59 1.32
CA ARG A 268 -24.81 -6.74 0.65
C ARG A 268 -23.55 -6.30 -0.10
N SER A 269 -22.39 -6.72 0.39
CA SER A 269 -21.17 -6.67 -0.43
C SER A 269 -21.28 -7.76 -1.49
N VAL A 270 -21.14 -7.37 -2.76
CA VAL A 270 -21.26 -8.23 -3.93
C VAL A 270 -19.89 -8.39 -4.59
N PHE A 271 -19.60 -9.62 -5.01
CA PHE A 271 -18.41 -10.03 -5.75
C PHE A 271 -18.85 -10.70 -7.04
N LEU A 272 -18.28 -10.26 -8.16
CA LEU A 272 -18.44 -10.87 -9.47
C LEU A 272 -17.33 -11.92 -9.65
N ASP A 273 -17.71 -13.19 -9.81
CA ASP A 273 -16.80 -14.30 -10.08
C ASP A 273 -17.05 -14.82 -11.50
N PRO A 274 -16.39 -14.24 -12.52
CA PRO A 274 -16.55 -14.71 -13.89
C PRO A 274 -15.99 -16.13 -14.10
N ASP A 275 -15.18 -16.63 -13.16
CA ASP A 275 -14.53 -17.94 -13.22
C ASP A 275 -15.33 -19.04 -12.49
N ASP A 276 -16.51 -18.76 -11.94
CA ASP A 276 -17.37 -19.82 -11.40
C ASP A 276 -17.96 -20.61 -12.58
N PRO A 277 -17.77 -21.94 -12.65
CA PRO A 277 -18.30 -22.75 -13.74
C PRO A 277 -19.84 -22.82 -13.74
N ASP A 278 -20.50 -22.49 -12.63
CA ASP A 278 -21.96 -22.40 -12.55
C ASP A 278 -22.43 -20.97 -12.86
N PRO A 279 -23.08 -20.73 -14.02
CA PRO A 279 -23.53 -19.39 -14.40
C PRO A 279 -24.57 -18.80 -13.45
N GLU A 280 -25.28 -19.62 -12.65
CA GLU A 280 -26.23 -19.15 -11.63
C GLU A 280 -25.52 -18.52 -10.41
N ARG A 281 -24.20 -18.67 -10.33
CA ARG A 281 -23.36 -18.25 -9.20
C ARG A 281 -22.34 -17.18 -9.58
N ARG A 282 -22.53 -16.57 -10.75
CA ARG A 282 -21.68 -15.50 -11.30
C ARG A 282 -21.52 -14.33 -10.34
N TYR A 283 -22.61 -13.87 -9.74
CA TYR A 283 -22.59 -12.90 -8.64
C TYR A 283 -22.70 -13.62 -7.30
N LYS A 284 -21.93 -13.16 -6.34
CA LYS A 284 -21.83 -13.72 -5.00
C LYS A 284 -21.97 -12.63 -3.96
N GLY A 285 -22.66 -12.93 -2.88
CA GLY A 285 -22.88 -12.00 -1.78
C GLY A 285 -22.66 -12.65 -0.43
N VAL A 286 -22.60 -11.80 0.60
CA VAL A 286 -22.63 -12.23 2.00
C VAL A 286 -23.81 -13.18 2.29
N PHE A 287 -23.66 -14.04 3.30
CA PHE A 287 -24.68 -15.04 3.71
C PHE A 287 -25.04 -16.09 2.65
N GLY A 288 -24.08 -16.52 1.80
CA GLY A 288 -24.31 -17.59 0.83
C GLY A 288 -25.25 -17.18 -0.32
N ALA A 289 -25.38 -15.88 -0.57
CA ALA A 289 -26.20 -15.36 -1.65
C ALA A 289 -25.50 -15.51 -3.01
N THR A 290 -26.22 -15.94 -4.03
CA THR A 290 -25.75 -16.11 -5.41
C THR A 290 -26.77 -15.57 -6.40
N SER A 291 -26.33 -15.15 -7.57
CA SER A 291 -27.20 -14.64 -8.63
C SER A 291 -26.53 -14.77 -10.01
N PRO A 292 -27.27 -15.09 -11.08
CA PRO A 292 -26.75 -15.05 -12.45
C PRO A 292 -26.56 -13.63 -12.99
N ASP A 293 -27.42 -12.69 -12.58
CA ASP A 293 -27.53 -11.35 -13.17
C ASP A 293 -27.32 -10.21 -12.16
N GLY A 294 -27.14 -10.54 -10.88
CA GLY A 294 -27.01 -9.57 -9.79
C GLY A 294 -28.35 -8.92 -9.38
N LEU A 295 -29.46 -9.32 -10.00
CA LEU A 295 -30.80 -8.78 -9.73
C LEU A 295 -31.68 -9.80 -9.01
N GLN A 296 -31.67 -11.05 -9.48
CA GLN A 296 -32.41 -12.16 -8.88
C GLN A 296 -31.48 -12.99 -8.00
N TRP A 297 -31.65 -12.84 -6.69
CA TRP A 297 -30.77 -13.45 -5.70
C TRP A 297 -31.38 -14.72 -5.12
N SER A 298 -30.62 -15.80 -5.15
CA SER A 298 -30.87 -17.05 -4.43
C SER A 298 -29.99 -17.12 -3.19
N VAL A 299 -30.54 -17.59 -2.06
CA VAL A 299 -29.78 -17.79 -0.83
C VAL A 299 -29.76 -19.27 -0.51
N ASP A 300 -28.56 -19.82 -0.41
CA ASP A 300 -28.38 -21.15 0.15
C ASP A 300 -28.32 -21.04 1.68
N GLU A 301 -29.34 -21.54 2.36
CA GLU A 301 -29.47 -21.41 3.82
C GLU A 301 -28.35 -22.11 4.58
N GLU A 302 -27.87 -23.25 4.10
CA GLU A 302 -26.79 -24.02 4.73
C GLU A 302 -25.45 -23.28 4.58
N ALA A 303 -25.13 -22.85 3.36
CA ALA A 303 -23.94 -22.03 3.09
C ALA A 303 -24.00 -20.70 3.87
N GLY A 304 -25.17 -20.08 3.94
CA GLY A 304 -25.38 -18.84 4.70
C GLY A 304 -25.20 -19.03 6.20
N ALA A 305 -25.69 -20.13 6.76
CA ALA A 305 -25.48 -20.50 8.17
C ALA A 305 -24.01 -20.82 8.46
N ASN A 306 -23.36 -21.56 7.56
CA ASN A 306 -21.93 -21.88 7.66
C ASN A 306 -21.07 -20.61 7.63
N TRP A 307 -21.30 -19.72 6.66
CA TRP A 307 -20.62 -18.42 6.58
C TRP A 307 -20.83 -17.60 7.85
N HIS A 308 -22.07 -17.57 8.36
CA HIS A 308 -22.37 -16.86 9.60
C HIS A 308 -21.63 -17.43 10.81
N ALA A 309 -21.50 -18.75 10.90
CA ALA A 309 -20.74 -19.41 11.96
C ALA A 309 -19.23 -19.12 11.83
N ALA A 310 -18.68 -19.16 10.62
CA ALA A 310 -17.26 -18.91 10.37
C ALA A 310 -16.85 -17.45 10.59
N VAL A 311 -17.64 -16.50 10.10
CA VAL A 311 -17.34 -15.05 10.15
C VAL A 311 -17.86 -14.40 11.43
N GLY A 312 -18.93 -14.90 12.03
CA GLY A 312 -19.54 -14.32 13.22
C GLY A 312 -19.96 -12.85 13.03
N LYS A 313 -19.71 -12.02 14.05
CA LYS A 313 -20.06 -10.60 14.01
C LYS A 313 -19.17 -9.84 13.02
N ASN A 314 -19.79 -9.23 12.01
CA ASN A 314 -19.16 -8.24 11.12
C ASN A 314 -20.12 -7.10 10.75
N ASP A 315 -19.88 -5.89 11.21
CA ASP A 315 -20.67 -4.67 10.96
C ASP A 315 -19.96 -3.65 10.05
N THR A 316 -18.89 -4.06 9.37
CA THR A 316 -18.16 -3.23 8.39
C THR A 316 -18.28 -3.83 6.98
N VAL A 317 -17.73 -3.16 5.98
CA VAL A 317 -17.71 -3.65 4.59
C VAL A 317 -17.03 -5.02 4.55
N THR A 318 -17.64 -5.97 3.82
CA THR A 318 -17.06 -7.30 3.59
C THR A 318 -16.38 -7.31 2.24
N SER A 319 -15.12 -7.75 2.18
CA SER A 319 -14.39 -7.89 0.92
C SER A 319 -14.23 -9.36 0.57
N PHE A 320 -14.56 -9.72 -0.66
CA PHE A 320 -14.28 -11.04 -1.21
C PHE A 320 -13.30 -10.90 -2.39
N VAL A 321 -12.38 -11.85 -2.50
CA VAL A 321 -11.51 -11.99 -3.66
C VAL A 321 -11.26 -13.48 -3.89
N ARG A 322 -11.19 -13.90 -5.16
CA ARG A 322 -10.70 -15.23 -5.53
C ARG A 322 -9.22 -15.12 -5.84
N TRP A 323 -8.40 -15.90 -5.14
CA TRP A 323 -6.94 -15.86 -5.27
C TRP A 323 -6.37 -17.27 -5.22
N LYS A 324 -5.59 -17.66 -6.24
CA LYS A 324 -4.92 -18.97 -6.32
C LYS A 324 -5.85 -20.17 -6.02
N GLY A 325 -7.07 -20.12 -6.57
CA GLY A 325 -8.07 -21.20 -6.44
C GLY A 325 -8.85 -21.21 -5.12
N GLU A 326 -8.73 -20.18 -4.29
CA GLU A 326 -9.45 -20.06 -3.01
C GLU A 326 -10.19 -18.71 -2.93
N TYR A 327 -11.33 -18.69 -2.26
CA TYR A 327 -12.03 -17.48 -1.86
C TYR A 327 -11.50 -16.98 -0.52
N LEU A 328 -11.09 -15.72 -0.50
CA LEU A 328 -10.65 -15.02 0.70
C LEU A 328 -11.71 -14.00 1.07
N ASN A 329 -12.15 -14.02 2.34
CA ASN A 329 -13.10 -13.07 2.89
C ASN A 329 -12.46 -12.27 4.02
N TYR A 330 -12.32 -10.96 3.78
CA TYR A 330 -11.82 -10.00 4.74
C TYR A 330 -12.99 -9.29 5.43
N THR A 331 -13.00 -9.39 6.76
CA THR A 331 -14.03 -8.77 7.62
C THR A 331 -13.40 -8.11 8.83
N ARG A 332 -14.18 -7.33 9.57
CA ARG A 332 -13.80 -6.96 10.93
C ARG A 332 -13.65 -8.20 11.81
N TYR A 333 -12.54 -8.28 12.52
CA TYR A 333 -12.32 -9.20 13.62
C TYR A 333 -12.68 -8.56 14.97
N GLN A 334 -13.38 -9.33 15.80
CA GLN A 334 -13.71 -9.00 17.18
C GLN A 334 -13.71 -10.30 17.99
N GLY A 335 -12.54 -10.68 18.48
CA GLY A 335 -12.32 -11.87 19.31
C GLY A 335 -11.87 -11.52 20.74
N PRO A 336 -11.72 -12.52 21.62
CA PRO A 336 -11.18 -12.33 22.97
C PRO A 336 -9.84 -11.59 22.99
N GLU A 337 -9.00 -11.81 21.99
CA GLU A 337 -7.68 -11.17 21.85
C GLU A 337 -7.77 -9.66 21.67
N THR A 338 -8.84 -9.19 21.01
CA THR A 338 -9.12 -7.77 20.79
C THR A 338 -10.02 -7.14 21.85
N ASN A 339 -10.65 -7.96 22.70
CA ASN A 339 -11.49 -7.51 23.80
C ASN A 339 -10.64 -7.43 25.06
N ALA A 340 -9.87 -6.35 25.18
CA ALA A 340 -8.91 -6.17 26.25
C ALA A 340 -9.23 -4.96 27.14
N ILE A 341 -8.38 -4.77 28.15
CA ILE A 341 -8.23 -3.47 28.81
C ILE A 341 -7.42 -2.60 27.85
N VAL A 342 -8.03 -1.53 27.34
CA VAL A 342 -7.28 -0.53 26.57
C VAL A 342 -6.73 0.50 27.54
N TYR A 343 -5.43 0.77 27.41
CA TYR A 343 -4.69 1.79 28.15
C TYR A 343 -4.41 2.98 27.23
N ASP A 344 -4.71 4.19 27.69
CA ASP A 344 -4.32 5.44 27.03
C ASP A 344 -3.10 6.04 27.73
N PRO A 345 -1.89 5.93 27.13
CA PRO A 345 -0.66 6.43 27.74
C PRO A 345 -0.67 7.94 27.97
N ARG A 346 -1.48 8.69 27.20
CA ARG A 346 -1.57 10.15 27.31
C ARG A 346 -2.29 10.61 28.58
N THR A 347 -3.22 9.81 29.09
CA THR A 347 -4.05 10.15 30.26
C THR A 347 -3.79 9.23 31.46
N GLY A 348 -3.06 8.14 31.28
CA GLY A 348 -2.84 7.10 32.29
C GLY A 348 -4.10 6.30 32.63
N LYS A 349 -5.19 6.47 31.86
CA LYS A 349 -6.48 5.82 32.11
C LYS A 349 -6.60 4.51 31.33
N SER A 350 -7.31 3.56 31.91
CA SER A 350 -7.68 2.30 31.27
C SER A 350 -9.19 2.11 31.25
N TRP A 351 -9.74 1.46 30.23
CA TRP A 351 -11.13 1.00 30.24
C TRP A 351 -11.23 -0.48 29.86
N LYS A 352 -12.07 -1.20 30.60
CA LYS A 352 -12.31 -2.64 30.43
C LYS A 352 -13.35 -2.89 29.33
N ASN A 353 -13.29 -4.07 28.72
CA ASN A 353 -14.20 -4.48 27.63
C ASN A 353 -14.16 -3.52 26.43
N ALA A 354 -12.99 -2.92 26.20
CA ALA A 354 -12.78 -2.11 25.02
C ALA A 354 -12.78 -3.03 23.80
N VAL A 355 -13.57 -2.67 22.80
CA VAL A 355 -13.63 -3.43 21.56
C VAL A 355 -12.62 -2.84 20.59
N TYR A 356 -11.40 -3.38 20.54
CA TYR A 356 -10.43 -2.96 19.54
C TYR A 356 -10.75 -3.60 18.19
N ARG A 357 -10.69 -2.83 17.09
CA ARG A 357 -10.90 -3.41 15.76
C ARG A 357 -9.61 -4.01 15.22
N ALA A 358 -9.76 -5.16 14.60
CA ALA A 358 -8.74 -5.83 13.81
C ALA A 358 -9.36 -6.31 12.49
N THR A 359 -8.52 -6.73 11.56
CA THR A 359 -8.94 -7.39 10.32
C THR A 359 -8.86 -8.90 10.51
N GLY A 360 -9.92 -9.59 10.09
CA GLY A 360 -10.01 -11.04 10.08
C GLY A 360 -10.14 -11.60 8.68
N LEU A 361 -9.67 -12.83 8.49
CA LEU A 361 -9.75 -13.60 7.26
C LEU A 361 -10.49 -14.90 7.52
N ALA A 362 -11.54 -15.16 6.74
CA ALA A 362 -12.12 -16.49 6.55
C ALA A 362 -11.84 -16.95 5.12
N THR A 363 -11.66 -18.25 4.89
CA THR A 363 -11.38 -18.78 3.55
C THR A 363 -12.34 -19.91 3.17
N SER A 364 -12.52 -20.12 1.86
CA SER A 364 -13.37 -21.17 1.31
C SER A 364 -12.87 -21.60 -0.06
N ARG A 365 -13.00 -22.86 -0.42
CA ARG A 365 -12.67 -23.35 -1.77
C ARG A 365 -13.85 -23.36 -2.73
N ASP A 366 -15.08 -23.33 -2.20
CA ASP A 366 -16.32 -23.53 -2.96
C ASP A 366 -17.36 -22.42 -2.71
N PHE A 367 -17.03 -21.42 -1.89
CA PHE A 367 -17.88 -20.33 -1.43
C PHE A 367 -19.06 -20.78 -0.53
N ARG A 368 -19.14 -22.06 -0.18
CA ARG A 368 -20.20 -22.66 0.65
C ARG A 368 -19.70 -23.01 2.04
N HIS A 369 -18.53 -23.65 2.11
CA HIS A 369 -17.90 -24.07 3.35
C HIS A 369 -16.74 -23.12 3.67
N TRP A 370 -16.87 -22.41 4.78
CA TRP A 370 -15.94 -21.40 5.25
C TRP A 370 -15.20 -21.87 6.49
N GLU A 371 -13.88 -21.72 6.48
CA GLU A 371 -13.06 -21.91 7.66
C GLU A 371 -13.27 -20.76 8.66
N PRO A 372 -13.26 -21.03 9.98
CA PRO A 372 -13.42 -20.00 11.00
C PRO A 372 -12.46 -18.83 10.82
N LYS A 373 -12.98 -17.60 10.96
CA LYS A 373 -12.16 -16.41 10.75
C LYS A 373 -11.00 -16.34 11.76
N ARG A 374 -9.83 -15.95 11.28
CA ARG A 374 -8.65 -15.66 12.10
C ARG A 374 -8.24 -14.20 11.99
N MET A 375 -7.70 -13.62 13.05
CA MET A 375 -7.11 -12.29 13.00
C MET A 375 -5.84 -12.31 12.13
N ILE A 376 -5.71 -11.34 11.21
CA ILE A 376 -4.54 -11.22 10.32
C ILE A 376 -3.86 -9.85 10.43
N PHE A 377 -4.56 -8.84 10.94
CA PHE A 377 -3.98 -7.49 11.10
C PHE A 377 -4.64 -6.75 12.25
N VAL A 378 -3.84 -5.99 13.00
CA VAL A 378 -4.27 -5.10 14.07
C VAL A 378 -3.37 -3.85 14.02
N ALA A 379 -3.89 -2.70 14.40
CA ALA A 379 -3.09 -1.48 14.48
C ALA A 379 -2.08 -1.55 15.64
N ASP A 380 -0.94 -0.89 15.44
CA ASP A 380 0.18 -0.85 16.37
C ASP A 380 0.38 0.57 16.98
N GLU A 381 1.45 0.76 17.75
CA GLU A 381 1.78 2.06 18.35
C GLU A 381 2.09 3.13 17.30
N ARG A 382 2.68 2.74 16.17
CA ARG A 382 3.00 3.65 15.05
C ARG A 382 1.73 4.17 14.38
N ASP A 383 0.66 3.38 14.43
CA ASP A 383 -0.67 3.84 14.03
C ASP A 383 -1.26 4.87 15.01
N GLY A 384 -0.69 5.12 16.18
CA GLY A 384 -1.27 6.06 17.16
C GLY A 384 -2.31 5.37 18.06
N TYR A 385 -1.98 4.14 18.49
CA TYR A 385 -2.73 3.38 19.48
C TYR A 385 -3.11 4.24 20.72
N PRO A 386 -4.30 4.05 21.30
CA PRO A 386 -5.41 3.20 20.83
C PRO A 386 -6.38 3.93 19.88
N TRP A 387 -6.05 5.15 19.45
CA TRP A 387 -6.97 6.06 18.77
C TRP A 387 -7.00 5.92 17.26
N ALA A 388 -6.16 5.07 16.70
CA ALA A 388 -6.28 4.62 15.33
C ALA A 388 -6.57 3.12 15.29
N GLN A 389 -7.52 2.72 14.45
CA GLN A 389 -7.88 1.32 14.29
C GLN A 389 -8.27 1.01 12.84
N PRO A 390 -7.95 -0.19 12.33
CA PRO A 390 -8.48 -0.63 11.05
C PRO A 390 -10.00 -0.75 11.11
N HIS A 391 -10.69 -0.22 10.11
CA HIS A 391 -12.13 -0.36 10.00
C HIS A 391 -12.53 -1.56 9.12
N ALA A 392 -11.81 -1.76 8.02
CA ALA A 392 -12.00 -2.84 7.07
C ALA A 392 -10.68 -3.07 6.32
N LEU A 393 -10.62 -4.11 5.50
CA LEU A 393 -9.60 -4.30 4.48
C LEU A 393 -10.33 -4.64 3.17
N CYS A 394 -10.32 -3.72 2.22
CA CYS A 394 -11.00 -3.87 0.93
C CYS A 394 -9.97 -4.30 -0.11
N VAL A 395 -10.09 -5.52 -0.63
CA VAL A 395 -9.03 -6.21 -1.36
C VAL A 395 -9.41 -6.42 -2.80
N THR A 396 -8.48 -6.13 -3.70
CA THR A 396 -8.60 -6.39 -5.14
C THR A 396 -7.35 -7.15 -5.61
N ALA A 397 -7.55 -8.18 -6.44
CA ALA A 397 -6.46 -8.83 -7.14
C ALA A 397 -5.94 -7.93 -8.26
N TYR A 398 -4.62 -7.75 -8.34
CA TYR A 398 -3.97 -6.87 -9.30
C TYR A 398 -2.69 -7.54 -9.81
N GLY A 399 -2.78 -8.21 -10.96
CA GLY A 399 -1.69 -9.02 -11.49
C GLY A 399 -1.23 -10.08 -10.50
N ASP A 400 0.05 -10.03 -10.11
CA ASP A 400 0.69 -11.00 -9.21
C ASP A 400 0.51 -10.71 -7.71
N VAL A 401 -0.21 -9.64 -7.37
CA VAL A 401 -0.41 -9.20 -5.97
C VAL A 401 -1.87 -8.98 -5.65
N LEU A 402 -2.16 -8.97 -4.35
CA LEU A 402 -3.39 -8.44 -3.77
C LEU A 402 -3.08 -7.05 -3.20
N ILE A 403 -3.90 -6.06 -3.58
CA ILE A 403 -3.82 -4.70 -3.05
C ILE A 403 -5.01 -4.50 -2.11
N GLY A 404 -4.71 -4.05 -0.89
CA GLY A 404 -5.70 -3.76 0.15
C GLY A 404 -5.82 -2.26 0.40
N LEU A 405 -7.02 -1.72 0.24
CA LEU A 405 -7.38 -0.41 0.79
C LEU A 405 -7.70 -0.60 2.27
N LEU A 406 -6.89 0.01 3.13
CA LEU A 406 -7.01 -0.05 4.59
C LEU A 406 -7.60 1.27 5.11
N PRO A 407 -8.93 1.41 5.23
CA PRO A 407 -9.53 2.53 5.92
C PRO A 407 -9.17 2.50 7.40
N MET A 408 -8.32 3.45 7.80
CA MET A 408 -7.90 3.68 9.17
C MET A 408 -8.82 4.70 9.81
N MET A 409 -9.53 4.26 10.85
CA MET A 409 -10.37 5.12 11.66
C MET A 409 -9.52 5.85 12.68
N ARG A 410 -9.40 7.17 12.55
CA ARG A 410 -8.81 8.02 13.60
C ARG A 410 -9.93 8.55 14.48
N MET A 411 -9.97 8.03 15.68
CA MET A 411 -11.00 8.26 16.66
C MET A 411 -10.74 9.54 17.45
N VAL A 412 -11.82 10.17 17.91
CA VAL A 412 -11.73 11.26 18.88
C VAL A 412 -11.13 10.72 20.19
N PRO A 413 -10.06 11.35 20.72
CA PRO A 413 -9.38 11.03 21.99
C PRO A 413 -10.19 11.04 23.30
N GLU A 414 -11.36 10.44 23.36
CA GLU A 414 -12.24 10.46 24.52
C GLU A 414 -12.32 9.09 25.20
N HIS A 415 -12.23 9.06 26.53
CA HIS A 415 -12.27 7.82 27.32
C HIS A 415 -13.51 6.98 27.00
N GLY A 416 -13.30 5.71 26.63
CA GLY A 416 -14.39 4.80 26.26
C GLY A 416 -14.94 4.98 24.85
N ASN A 417 -14.45 5.96 24.08
CA ASN A 417 -14.80 6.09 22.67
C ASN A 417 -14.25 4.89 21.87
N ASN A 418 -15.11 4.34 21.03
CA ASN A 418 -14.74 3.29 20.09
C ASN A 418 -15.49 3.42 18.75
N PHE A 419 -16.08 4.57 18.46
CA PHE A 419 -16.98 4.72 17.32
C PHE A 419 -17.04 6.13 16.76
N LEU A 420 -16.63 7.15 17.50
CA LEU A 420 -16.58 8.52 16.98
C LEU A 420 -15.23 8.77 16.33
N GLY A 421 -15.22 9.05 15.03
CA GLY A 421 -13.99 9.37 14.30
C GLY A 421 -14.19 9.58 12.80
N SER A 422 -13.09 9.93 12.13
CA SER A 422 -13.02 10.08 10.68
C SER A 422 -12.00 9.11 10.10
N PHE A 423 -12.08 8.87 8.79
CA PHE A 423 -11.23 7.89 8.12
C PHE A 423 -10.24 8.56 7.19
N GLU A 424 -9.12 7.88 7.01
CA GLU A 424 -8.23 8.00 5.86
C GLU A 424 -7.96 6.59 5.33
N VAL A 425 -7.38 6.46 4.14
CA VAL A 425 -7.03 5.16 3.55
C VAL A 425 -5.54 5.09 3.34
N GLN A 426 -4.96 3.96 3.73
CA GLN A 426 -3.59 3.56 3.39
C GLN A 426 -3.63 2.30 2.53
N LEU A 427 -2.51 1.98 1.88
CA LEU A 427 -2.37 0.76 1.09
C LEU A 427 -1.66 -0.35 1.87
N MET A 428 -2.12 -1.57 1.64
CA MET A 428 -1.43 -2.81 2.01
C MET A 428 -1.23 -3.68 0.78
N VAL A 429 -0.17 -4.49 0.78
CA VAL A 429 0.11 -5.45 -0.30
C VAL A 429 0.35 -6.84 0.27
N SER A 430 -0.09 -7.87 -0.46
CA SER A 430 0.14 -9.28 -0.13
C SER A 430 0.25 -10.12 -1.40
N ARG A 431 1.01 -11.23 -1.33
CA ARG A 431 1.14 -12.21 -2.43
C ARG A 431 0.40 -13.53 -2.15
N ASP A 432 -0.08 -13.71 -0.93
CA ASP A 432 -0.77 -14.92 -0.46
C ASP A 432 -2.13 -14.64 0.20
N GLY A 433 -2.45 -13.36 0.42
CA GLY A 433 -3.68 -12.86 1.04
C GLY A 433 -3.73 -13.00 2.56
N ARG A 434 -2.65 -13.46 3.20
CA ARG A 434 -2.59 -13.77 4.63
C ARG A 434 -1.59 -12.87 5.32
N ASP A 435 -0.41 -12.73 4.75
CA ASP A 435 0.65 -11.86 5.23
C ASP A 435 0.62 -10.55 4.45
N TRP A 436 0.43 -9.45 5.17
CA TRP A 436 0.21 -8.13 4.59
C TRP A 436 1.30 -7.16 5.03
N GLN A 437 1.83 -6.41 4.07
CA GLN A 437 2.81 -5.35 4.31
C GLN A 437 2.17 -3.98 4.11
N ARG A 438 2.53 -3.01 4.94
CA ARG A 438 2.12 -1.61 4.76
C ARG A 438 2.97 -0.98 3.66
N VAL A 439 2.32 -0.37 2.68
CA VAL A 439 2.99 0.23 1.51
C VAL A 439 3.54 1.61 1.87
N ALA A 440 4.70 1.97 1.29
CA ALA A 440 5.32 3.30 1.37
C ALA A 440 5.32 3.87 2.81
N ASP A 441 5.77 3.04 3.76
CA ASP A 441 5.82 3.37 5.18
C ASP A 441 4.54 4.01 5.75
N ARG A 442 3.38 3.42 5.44
CA ARG A 442 2.06 3.86 5.94
C ARG A 442 1.64 5.24 5.41
N ALA A 443 2.24 5.72 4.33
CA ALA A 443 1.82 6.95 3.68
C ALA A 443 0.32 6.90 3.32
N VAL A 444 -0.35 8.03 3.50
CA VAL A 444 -1.80 8.14 3.31
C VAL A 444 -2.11 8.24 1.83
N PHE A 445 -2.88 7.28 1.33
CA PHE A 445 -3.28 7.18 -0.07
C PHE A 445 -4.57 7.97 -0.37
N MET A 446 -5.53 7.99 0.57
CA MET A 446 -6.67 8.91 0.51
C MET A 446 -6.76 9.69 1.83
N PRO A 447 -6.49 11.01 1.82
CA PRO A 447 -6.49 11.80 3.03
C PRO A 447 -7.91 12.10 3.52
N ARG A 448 -8.03 12.14 4.86
CA ARG A 448 -9.16 12.74 5.58
C ARG A 448 -9.31 14.21 5.21
N GLN A 449 -10.54 14.71 5.31
CA GLN A 449 -10.76 16.15 5.25
C GLN A 449 -10.25 16.84 6.55
N PRO A 450 -9.81 18.12 6.47
CA PRO A 450 -9.51 18.91 7.66
C PRO A 450 -10.73 19.02 8.59
N ASN A 451 -10.50 19.07 9.89
CA ASN A 451 -11.58 19.21 10.86
C ASN A 451 -12.37 20.51 10.63
N ALA A 452 -13.69 20.39 10.55
CA ALA A 452 -14.60 21.53 10.34
C ALA A 452 -15.87 21.37 11.20
N PRO A 453 -16.52 22.48 11.61
CA PRO A 453 -17.81 22.43 12.28
C PRO A 453 -18.92 21.92 11.35
N ILE A 454 -19.98 21.35 11.92
CA ILE A 454 -21.17 20.92 11.16
C ILE A 454 -21.69 22.12 10.34
N GLY A 455 -21.94 21.89 9.05
CA GLY A 455 -22.37 22.93 8.09
C GLY A 455 -21.24 23.57 7.28
N ALA A 456 -19.99 23.49 7.73
CA ALA A 456 -18.80 23.87 6.93
C ALA A 456 -18.06 22.65 6.36
N ARG A 457 -18.60 21.45 6.60
CA ARG A 457 -18.07 20.18 6.13
C ARG A 457 -18.56 19.89 4.73
N ASP A 458 -17.69 19.30 3.93
CA ASP A 458 -18.07 18.76 2.63
C ASP A 458 -18.89 17.47 2.77
N TRP A 459 -19.46 17.01 1.66
CA TRP A 459 -20.35 15.85 1.60
C TRP A 459 -19.64 14.53 1.98
N ASP A 460 -18.31 14.44 1.85
CA ASP A 460 -17.48 13.28 2.21
C ASP A 460 -16.47 13.54 3.32
N TYR A 461 -16.78 14.47 4.22
CA TYR A 461 -15.99 14.79 5.42
C TYR A 461 -15.47 13.55 6.16
N SER A 462 -16.31 12.51 6.25
CA SER A 462 -15.88 11.15 6.54
C SER A 462 -16.20 10.27 5.34
N PHE A 463 -15.39 9.25 5.09
CA PHE A 463 -15.65 8.33 3.98
C PHE A 463 -15.13 6.92 4.28
N HIS A 464 -15.62 5.92 3.57
CA HIS A 464 -14.98 4.61 3.54
C HIS A 464 -15.08 4.01 2.13
N PRO A 465 -14.02 3.33 1.64
CA PRO A 465 -14.06 2.68 0.34
C PRO A 465 -15.14 1.59 0.31
N THR A 466 -15.60 1.27 -0.91
CA THR A 466 -16.36 0.05 -1.17
C THR A 466 -15.44 -1.17 -1.09
N ALA A 467 -15.98 -2.38 -1.23
CA ALA A 467 -15.27 -3.64 -0.99
C ALA A 467 -14.03 -3.86 -1.87
N ASN A 468 -13.92 -3.14 -3.00
CA ASN A 468 -12.88 -3.30 -4.00
C ASN A 468 -12.65 -1.97 -4.74
N PHE A 469 -11.61 -1.92 -5.56
CA PHE A 469 -11.51 -0.95 -6.66
C PHE A 469 -11.68 -1.67 -8.00
N ILE A 470 -11.78 -0.91 -9.08
CA ILE A 470 -11.90 -1.43 -10.44
C ILE A 470 -10.79 -0.83 -11.29
N VAL A 471 -10.21 -1.61 -12.19
CA VAL A 471 -9.34 -1.09 -13.25
C VAL A 471 -10.17 -1.00 -14.52
N HIS A 472 -10.31 0.21 -15.09
CA HIS A 472 -11.08 0.44 -16.30
C HIS A 472 -10.55 1.68 -17.01
N ASP A 473 -10.29 1.58 -18.32
CA ASP A 473 -9.66 2.62 -19.16
C ASP A 473 -8.33 3.16 -18.61
N ASP A 474 -7.40 2.27 -18.21
CA ASP A 474 -6.12 2.64 -17.60
C ASP A 474 -6.24 3.54 -16.35
N LEU A 475 -7.39 3.48 -15.67
CA LEU A 475 -7.63 4.11 -14.38
C LEU A 475 -7.99 3.07 -13.33
N VAL A 476 -7.34 3.18 -12.17
CA VAL A 476 -7.80 2.56 -10.94
C VAL A 476 -8.91 3.46 -10.37
N ARG A 477 -10.14 2.97 -10.40
CA ARG A 477 -11.35 3.63 -9.93
C ARG A 477 -11.74 3.09 -8.55
N ILE A 478 -11.62 3.94 -7.53
CA ILE A 478 -11.93 3.64 -6.14
C ILE A 478 -13.25 4.31 -5.78
N TYR A 479 -14.30 3.52 -5.79
CA TYR A 479 -15.60 3.99 -5.31
C TYR A 479 -15.65 3.95 -3.79
N TYR A 480 -16.25 4.98 -3.19
CA TYR A 480 -16.35 5.13 -1.75
C TYR A 480 -17.70 5.71 -1.32
N LYS A 481 -18.11 5.39 -0.09
CA LYS A 481 -19.22 6.08 0.56
C LYS A 481 -18.70 7.33 1.24
N GLY A 482 -19.24 8.50 0.90
CA GLY A 482 -19.02 9.74 1.65
C GLY A 482 -20.13 9.99 2.68
N LEU A 483 -19.78 10.68 3.77
CA LEU A 483 -20.68 11.16 4.81
C LEU A 483 -20.31 12.60 5.18
N SER A 484 -21.32 13.48 5.28
CA SER A 484 -21.14 14.88 5.71
C SER A 484 -20.81 15.03 7.22
N TYR A 485 -20.65 13.90 7.91
CA TYR A 485 -20.52 13.79 9.36
C TYR A 485 -19.54 12.69 9.73
N CYS A 486 -18.97 12.75 10.94
CA CYS A 486 -18.06 11.71 11.43
C CYS A 486 -18.78 10.37 11.64
N HIS A 487 -18.06 9.27 11.50
CA HIS A 487 -18.56 7.98 11.96
C HIS A 487 -19.00 8.11 13.42
N GLY A 488 -20.20 7.62 13.74
CA GLY A 488 -20.70 7.60 15.12
C GLY A 488 -21.33 8.90 15.65
N GLU A 489 -21.19 10.03 14.94
CA GLU A 489 -21.70 11.35 15.36
C GLU A 489 -23.24 11.40 15.44
N ASN A 490 -23.91 10.50 14.73
CA ASN A 490 -25.38 10.38 14.72
C ASN A 490 -25.98 9.65 15.94
N ARG A 491 -25.15 9.14 16.86
CA ARG A 491 -25.60 8.38 18.05
C ARG A 491 -26.02 9.32 19.19
N LYS A 492 -27.07 8.93 19.93
CA LYS A 492 -27.76 9.75 20.95
C LYS A 492 -26.90 10.35 22.08
N ASN A 493 -25.69 9.85 22.31
CA ASN A 493 -24.92 10.11 23.54
C ASN A 493 -23.57 10.82 23.31
N HIS A 494 -23.24 11.29 22.10
CA HIS A 494 -21.96 11.99 21.83
C HIS A 494 -22.22 13.41 21.32
N VAL A 495 -21.45 14.34 21.87
CA VAL A 495 -21.69 15.80 21.90
C VAL A 495 -21.66 16.42 20.50
N GLY A 496 -22.58 17.35 20.23
CA GLY A 496 -22.60 18.20 19.01
C GLY A 496 -23.92 18.19 18.24
N ILE A 497 -24.59 17.03 18.16
CA ILE A 497 -25.96 16.91 17.59
C ILE A 497 -27.00 16.68 18.69
N GLY A 498 -26.59 16.58 19.97
CA GLY A 498 -27.48 16.33 21.11
C GLY A 498 -28.62 17.34 21.27
N ASP A 499 -28.38 18.63 20.97
CA ASP A 499 -29.42 19.67 21.05
C ASP A 499 -30.30 19.76 19.79
N LEU A 500 -29.73 19.47 18.61
CA LEU A 500 -30.48 19.37 17.34
C LEU A 500 -31.25 18.03 17.22
N ALA A 501 -30.87 17.01 17.98
CA ALA A 501 -31.44 15.66 17.96
C ALA A 501 -32.79 15.53 18.67
N SER A 502 -33.34 16.63 19.23
CA SER A 502 -34.63 16.62 19.90
C SER A 502 -35.81 16.49 18.93
N THR A 503 -35.62 16.71 17.62
CA THR A 503 -36.65 16.42 16.60
C THR A 503 -36.12 15.57 15.45
N ARG A 504 -36.96 14.65 14.95
CA ARG A 504 -36.68 13.76 13.82
C ARG A 504 -36.38 14.53 12.51
N HIS A 505 -36.76 15.81 12.41
CA HIS A 505 -36.63 16.64 11.22
C HIS A 505 -35.20 17.20 11.02
N HIS A 506 -34.52 17.66 12.07
CA HIS A 506 -33.15 18.21 11.95
C HIS A 506 -32.07 17.17 11.62
N ARG A 507 -32.34 15.88 11.89
CA ARG A 507 -31.44 14.78 11.47
C ARG A 507 -31.34 14.65 9.94
N VAL A 508 -32.40 15.03 9.22
CA VAL A 508 -32.49 14.88 7.76
C VAL A 508 -31.82 16.05 7.02
N GLU A 509 -31.78 17.24 7.63
CA GLU A 509 -31.27 18.46 6.98
C GLU A 509 -29.74 18.54 6.88
N HIS A 510 -28.98 17.76 7.66
CA HIS A 510 -27.52 17.90 7.76
C HIS A 510 -26.72 16.61 7.60
N MET A 511 -27.38 15.45 7.52
CA MET A 511 -26.72 14.14 7.38
C MET A 511 -26.95 13.59 5.98
N HIS A 512 -26.00 13.88 5.09
CA HIS A 512 -26.00 13.39 3.72
C HIS A 512 -24.95 12.29 3.58
N ASN A 513 -25.26 11.32 2.74
CA ASN A 513 -24.31 10.31 2.28
C ASN A 513 -24.52 10.05 0.79
N GLY A 514 -23.45 9.58 0.16
CA GLY A 514 -23.40 9.41 -1.29
C GLY A 514 -22.34 8.43 -1.72
N LEU A 515 -22.38 8.09 -3.01
CA LEU A 515 -21.29 7.40 -3.70
C LEU A 515 -20.36 8.46 -4.29
N GLY A 516 -19.07 8.36 -4.00
CA GLY A 516 -18.02 9.13 -4.67
C GLY A 516 -17.03 8.21 -5.36
N LEU A 517 -16.21 8.82 -6.21
CA LEU A 517 -15.11 8.18 -6.92
C LEU A 517 -13.81 8.93 -6.63
N ALA A 518 -12.75 8.18 -6.37
CA ALA A 518 -11.38 8.66 -6.46
C ALA A 518 -10.61 7.83 -7.50
N THR A 519 -9.63 8.43 -8.16
CA THR A 519 -8.88 7.78 -9.24
C THR A 519 -7.37 7.94 -9.09
N VAL A 520 -6.64 6.95 -9.57
CA VAL A 520 -5.20 7.04 -9.87
C VAL A 520 -4.96 6.34 -11.21
N PRO A 521 -4.02 6.80 -12.07
CA PRO A 521 -3.69 6.05 -13.28
C PRO A 521 -3.24 4.62 -12.96
N ALA A 522 -3.54 3.69 -13.87
CA ALA A 522 -3.16 2.29 -13.74
C ALA A 522 -1.66 2.15 -13.47
N ASP A 523 -1.34 1.21 -12.57
CA ASP A 523 0.02 0.90 -12.08
C ASP A 523 0.73 2.03 -11.31
N ARG A 524 0.14 3.23 -11.17
CA ARG A 524 0.80 4.40 -10.54
C ARG A 524 0.50 4.57 -9.05
N PHE A 525 0.40 3.49 -8.28
CA PHE A 525 0.15 3.57 -6.83
C PHE A 525 1.34 4.16 -6.05
N VAL A 526 2.57 3.76 -6.42
CA VAL A 526 3.82 4.19 -5.80
C VAL A 526 4.79 4.58 -6.90
N ALA A 527 5.42 5.74 -6.77
CA ALA A 527 6.55 6.16 -7.60
C ALA A 527 7.87 5.78 -6.91
N LEU A 528 8.84 5.30 -7.69
CA LEU A 528 10.25 5.43 -7.39
C LEU A 528 10.77 6.71 -8.03
N HIS A 529 11.40 7.55 -7.22
CA HIS A 529 11.99 8.80 -7.70
C HIS A 529 13.31 9.10 -6.99
N PRO A 530 14.20 9.90 -7.59
CA PRO A 530 15.45 10.30 -6.96
C PRO A 530 15.23 11.04 -5.62
N ALA A 531 15.89 10.60 -4.54
CA ALA A 531 15.86 11.30 -3.26
C ALA A 531 16.56 12.66 -3.34
N SER A 532 17.66 12.72 -4.10
CA SER A 532 18.28 13.94 -4.58
C SER A 532 18.18 14.04 -6.10
N TYR A 533 17.54 15.11 -6.59
CA TYR A 533 17.37 15.38 -8.02
C TYR A 533 18.67 15.81 -8.74
N THR A 534 19.73 16.10 -8.00
CA THR A 534 21.06 16.42 -8.57
C THR A 534 21.88 15.16 -8.88
N LEU A 535 21.42 14.00 -8.42
CA LEU A 535 22.08 12.71 -8.58
C LEU A 535 21.17 11.72 -9.31
N GLU A 536 21.78 10.70 -9.90
CA GLU A 536 21.04 9.63 -10.56
C GLU A 536 20.43 8.70 -9.50
N GLY A 537 19.19 8.29 -9.70
CA GLY A 537 18.58 7.17 -8.98
C GLY A 537 18.83 5.88 -9.75
N VAL A 538 19.19 4.80 -9.07
CA VAL A 538 19.43 3.50 -9.71
C VAL A 538 18.58 2.43 -9.05
N LEU A 539 17.84 1.68 -9.85
CA LEU A 539 17.15 0.46 -9.44
C LEU A 539 17.75 -0.72 -10.21
N ASP A 540 18.32 -1.68 -9.50
CA ASP A 540 18.60 -3.00 -10.07
C ASP A 540 17.51 -3.96 -9.62
N THR A 541 16.99 -4.77 -10.55
CA THR A 541 16.08 -5.86 -10.20
C THR A 541 16.83 -7.03 -9.57
N ARG A 542 16.11 -7.96 -8.98
CA ARG A 542 16.62 -9.32 -8.74
C ARG A 542 16.94 -10.00 -10.09
N LEU A 543 17.66 -11.12 -10.03
CA LEU A 543 17.86 -11.97 -11.21
C LEU A 543 16.54 -12.53 -11.69
N LEU A 544 16.27 -12.33 -12.97
CA LEU A 544 15.07 -12.71 -13.69
C LEU A 544 15.37 -13.93 -14.56
N ASP A 545 14.39 -14.82 -14.66
CA ASP A 545 14.44 -15.97 -15.56
C ASP A 545 13.83 -15.65 -16.91
N GLY A 546 14.48 -16.07 -17.99
CA GLY A 546 13.98 -16.04 -19.38
C GLY A 546 13.54 -14.66 -19.89
N PRO A 547 14.13 -14.11 -20.96
CA PRO A 547 13.67 -12.84 -21.49
C PRO A 547 12.27 -12.99 -22.09
N GLY A 548 11.40 -12.04 -21.77
CA GLY A 548 10.21 -11.79 -22.57
C GLY A 548 10.53 -11.07 -23.87
N GLU A 549 9.49 -10.62 -24.57
CA GLU A 549 9.60 -10.03 -25.89
C GLU A 549 10.01 -8.56 -25.84
N ASN A 550 9.24 -7.77 -25.10
CA ASN A 550 9.41 -6.34 -24.97
C ASN A 550 9.45 -5.95 -23.49
N LEU A 551 10.15 -4.85 -23.21
CA LEU A 551 10.17 -4.21 -21.90
C LEU A 551 9.38 -2.91 -22.00
N LEU A 552 8.29 -2.83 -21.24
CA LEU A 552 7.53 -1.59 -21.03
C LEU A 552 7.87 -1.00 -19.67
N VAL A 553 7.89 0.33 -19.58
CA VAL A 553 8.06 1.06 -18.33
C VAL A 553 6.95 2.10 -18.19
N ASN A 554 6.24 2.06 -17.07
CA ASN A 554 5.32 3.13 -16.69
C ASN A 554 6.10 4.21 -15.95
N ALA A 555 6.21 5.40 -16.54
CA ALA A 555 7.04 6.48 -16.03
C ALA A 555 6.46 7.86 -16.34
N ASP A 556 6.85 8.85 -15.55
CA ASP A 556 6.71 10.27 -15.89
C ASP A 556 8.10 10.85 -16.21
N LEU A 557 8.30 11.17 -17.49
CA LEU A 557 9.56 11.70 -18.03
C LEU A 557 9.44 13.20 -18.37
N ALA A 558 8.41 13.91 -17.92
CA ALA A 558 8.15 15.30 -18.30
C ALA A 558 9.32 16.26 -18.00
N HIS A 559 10.09 15.97 -16.94
CA HIS A 559 11.19 16.82 -16.47
C HIS A 559 12.55 16.11 -16.44
N GLY A 560 12.63 14.88 -16.93
CA GLY A 560 13.77 14.01 -16.69
C GLY A 560 14.00 12.97 -17.77
N THR A 561 14.93 12.06 -17.50
CA THR A 561 15.28 10.99 -18.41
C THR A 561 15.45 9.69 -17.66
N MET A 562 15.08 8.60 -18.32
CA MET A 562 15.34 7.25 -17.85
C MET A 562 16.10 6.46 -18.91
N GLN A 563 17.04 5.64 -18.47
CA GLN A 563 17.75 4.67 -19.31
C GLN A 563 17.75 3.31 -18.63
N VAL A 564 17.88 2.26 -19.43
CA VAL A 564 17.87 0.88 -18.94
C VAL A 564 19.09 0.13 -19.45
N GLU A 565 19.70 -0.67 -18.58
CA GLU A 565 20.72 -1.65 -18.93
C GLU A 565 20.24 -3.07 -18.64
N VAL A 566 20.78 -4.05 -19.37
CA VAL A 566 20.63 -5.47 -19.04
C VAL A 566 21.95 -5.97 -18.51
N LEU A 567 21.90 -6.58 -17.32
CA LEU A 567 23.06 -7.11 -16.61
C LEU A 567 23.05 -8.64 -16.63
N ASP A 568 24.23 -9.27 -16.64
CA ASP A 568 24.39 -10.69 -16.35
C ASP A 568 24.30 -10.99 -14.84
N ALA A 569 24.44 -12.26 -14.49
CA ALA A 569 24.39 -12.74 -13.10
C ALA A 569 25.50 -12.17 -12.19
N ASP A 570 26.60 -11.71 -12.77
CA ASP A 570 27.72 -11.10 -12.05
C ASP A 570 27.59 -9.57 -11.94
N GLY A 571 26.55 -8.99 -12.57
CA GLY A 571 26.27 -7.56 -12.58
C GLY A 571 26.97 -6.79 -13.71
N HIS A 572 27.59 -7.48 -14.68
CA HIS A 572 28.18 -6.84 -15.85
C HIS A 572 27.13 -6.56 -16.91
N VAL A 573 27.26 -5.42 -17.58
CA VAL A 573 26.37 -5.04 -18.69
C VAL A 573 26.55 -5.99 -19.88
N LEU A 574 25.46 -6.55 -20.39
CA LEU A 574 25.48 -7.40 -21.56
C LEU A 574 25.82 -6.61 -22.85
N PRO A 575 26.61 -7.17 -23.78
CA PRO A 575 26.96 -6.51 -25.03
C PRO A 575 25.74 -6.08 -25.87
N GLY A 576 25.66 -4.78 -26.17
CA GLY A 576 24.56 -4.18 -26.92
C GLY A 576 23.36 -3.75 -26.07
N PHE A 577 23.42 -3.93 -24.74
CA PHE A 577 22.37 -3.53 -23.78
C PHE A 577 22.84 -2.45 -22.79
N ALA A 578 23.85 -1.67 -23.17
CA ALA A 578 24.39 -0.61 -22.33
C ALA A 578 23.52 0.64 -22.32
N ARG A 579 23.62 1.42 -21.24
CA ARG A 579 22.89 2.67 -21.04
C ARG A 579 22.94 3.62 -22.24
N ALA A 580 24.10 3.75 -22.89
CA ALA A 580 24.28 4.64 -24.04
C ALA A 580 23.44 4.23 -25.27
N ALA A 581 23.13 2.95 -25.40
CA ALA A 581 22.27 2.42 -26.45
C ALA A 581 20.77 2.52 -26.10
N SER A 582 20.41 2.66 -24.82
CA SER A 582 19.02 2.71 -24.36
C SER A 582 18.24 3.85 -25.02
N ARG A 583 17.04 3.53 -25.52
CA ARG A 583 16.04 4.45 -26.06
C ARG A 583 14.68 4.07 -25.52
N LEU A 584 13.91 5.07 -25.09
CA LEU A 584 12.52 4.92 -24.69
C LEU A 584 11.65 5.58 -25.75
N SER A 585 10.65 4.86 -26.23
CA SER A 585 9.66 5.37 -27.19
C SER A 585 8.26 5.30 -26.57
N ILE A 586 7.42 6.30 -26.84
CA ILE A 586 6.07 6.36 -26.28
C ILE A 586 5.26 5.20 -26.87
N ARG A 587 4.73 4.34 -25.99
CA ARG A 587 3.82 3.25 -26.37
C ARG A 587 2.37 3.70 -26.23
N ASP A 588 2.06 4.30 -25.09
CA ASP A 588 0.75 4.86 -24.73
C ASP A 588 0.96 6.06 -23.78
N PRO A 589 -0.09 6.77 -23.32
CA PRO A 589 0.05 7.93 -22.43
C PRO A 589 0.76 7.66 -21.09
N LEU A 590 0.80 6.41 -20.62
CA LEU A 590 1.40 6.02 -19.34
C LEU A 590 2.73 5.27 -19.50
N ARG A 591 2.94 4.57 -20.62
CA ARG A 591 3.99 3.57 -20.81
C ARG A 591 4.92 3.88 -21.98
N TYR A 592 6.19 3.55 -21.79
CA TYR A 592 7.25 3.63 -22.78
C TYR A 592 7.79 2.24 -23.09
N GLU A 593 8.05 1.98 -24.37
CA GLU A 593 8.76 0.79 -24.82
C GLU A 593 10.27 1.04 -24.86
N VAL A 594 11.03 0.10 -24.31
CA VAL A 594 12.50 0.17 -24.19
C VAL A 594 13.16 -0.64 -25.31
N ALA A 595 14.10 -0.01 -26.00
CA ALA A 595 14.96 -0.66 -26.99
C ALA A 595 16.40 -0.15 -26.88
N TRP A 596 17.36 -0.90 -27.44
CA TRP A 596 18.78 -0.54 -27.45
C TRP A 596 19.28 -0.35 -28.88
N ASP A 597 19.52 0.89 -29.26
CA ASP A 597 20.03 1.31 -30.57
C ASP A 597 21.50 0.87 -30.76
N GLN A 598 21.76 0.10 -31.82
CA GLN A 598 23.08 -0.43 -32.13
C GLN A 598 23.94 0.50 -33.02
N GLY A 599 23.38 1.63 -33.45
CA GLY A 599 24.09 2.64 -34.27
C GLY A 599 24.26 2.27 -35.75
N ASP A 600 23.77 1.09 -36.18
CA ASP A 600 23.77 0.61 -37.57
C ASP A 600 22.36 0.62 -38.21
N GLY A 601 21.41 1.33 -37.58
CA GLY A 601 20.00 1.33 -37.96
C GLY A 601 19.20 0.14 -37.41
N ARG A 602 19.83 -0.75 -36.63
CA ARG A 602 19.14 -1.81 -35.89
C ARG A 602 18.99 -1.43 -34.41
N ALA A 603 17.98 -1.98 -33.77
CA ALA A 603 17.80 -1.91 -32.33
C ALA A 603 17.58 -3.32 -31.78
N LYS A 604 18.15 -3.60 -30.60
CA LYS A 604 17.82 -4.78 -29.81
C LYS A 604 16.59 -4.49 -28.94
N ALA A 605 15.82 -5.53 -28.67
CA ALA A 605 14.76 -5.55 -27.66
C ALA A 605 15.09 -6.59 -26.59
N LEU A 606 14.21 -6.73 -25.59
CA LEU A 606 14.43 -7.69 -24.50
C LEU A 606 14.56 -9.14 -25.02
N ARG A 607 13.82 -9.49 -26.07
CA ARG A 607 13.92 -10.81 -26.75
C ARG A 607 15.32 -11.21 -27.21
N ASP A 608 16.20 -10.23 -27.42
CA ASP A 608 17.57 -10.46 -27.91
C ASP A 608 18.56 -10.80 -26.77
N VAL A 609 18.10 -10.80 -25.51
CA VAL A 609 18.88 -11.31 -24.38
C VAL A 609 18.99 -12.84 -24.49
N PRO A 610 20.14 -13.46 -24.18
CA PRO A 610 20.27 -14.92 -24.23
C PRO A 610 19.29 -15.63 -23.29
N ARG A 611 18.44 -16.52 -23.83
CA ARG A 611 17.41 -17.25 -23.06
C ARG A 611 17.97 -18.26 -22.05
N ASP A 612 19.23 -18.66 -22.20
CA ASP A 612 19.91 -19.68 -21.38
C ASP A 612 20.56 -19.12 -20.11
N ARG A 613 20.41 -17.81 -19.84
CA ARG A 613 21.08 -17.13 -18.72
C ARG A 613 20.12 -16.20 -17.99
N PRO A 614 20.15 -16.18 -16.65
CA PRO A 614 19.44 -15.17 -15.89
C PRO A 614 20.06 -13.80 -16.13
N TYR A 615 19.23 -12.76 -16.01
CA TYR A 615 19.63 -11.38 -16.21
C TYR A 615 19.01 -10.48 -15.14
N ALA A 616 19.53 -9.27 -14.95
CA ALA A 616 18.86 -8.23 -14.19
C ALA A 616 18.66 -6.99 -15.06
N LEU A 617 17.65 -6.18 -14.74
CA LEU A 617 17.44 -4.88 -15.35
C LEU A 617 17.98 -3.81 -14.40
N ARG A 618 18.77 -2.88 -14.94
CA ARG A 618 19.18 -1.66 -14.23
C ARG A 618 18.46 -0.47 -14.83
N PHE A 619 17.61 0.17 -14.06
CA PHE A 619 16.97 1.43 -14.40
C PHE A 619 17.78 2.57 -13.80
N VAL A 620 18.11 3.57 -14.62
CA VAL A 620 18.80 4.79 -14.20
C VAL A 620 17.86 5.97 -14.43
N LEU A 621 17.48 6.64 -13.35
CA LEU A 621 16.50 7.72 -13.30
C LEU A 621 17.22 9.05 -13.04
N ILE A 622 16.90 10.07 -13.83
CA ILE A 622 17.33 11.45 -13.58
C ILE A 622 16.09 12.33 -13.62
N ASN A 623 15.75 12.96 -12.50
CA ASN A 623 14.63 13.91 -12.39
C ASN A 623 13.29 13.41 -12.98
N CYS A 624 12.99 12.12 -12.77
CA CYS A 624 11.80 11.45 -13.29
C CYS A 624 11.28 10.42 -12.30
N ASP A 625 10.04 10.00 -12.51
CA ASP A 625 9.37 8.98 -11.70
C ASP A 625 9.17 7.69 -12.48
N MET A 626 9.40 6.56 -11.84
CA MET A 626 9.07 5.23 -12.34
C MET A 626 8.01 4.59 -11.46
N TYR A 627 6.93 4.07 -12.07
CA TYR A 627 5.79 3.52 -11.36
C TYR A 627 5.74 1.99 -11.40
N SER A 628 6.13 1.42 -12.54
CA SER A 628 6.22 -0.02 -12.76
C SER A 628 7.04 -0.33 -14.00
N PHE A 629 7.41 -1.60 -14.18
CA PHE A 629 7.85 -2.14 -15.47
C PHE A 629 7.08 -3.40 -15.79
N GLN A 630 7.01 -3.78 -17.06
CA GLN A 630 6.31 -4.98 -17.52
C GLN A 630 7.15 -5.66 -18.59
N VAL A 631 7.29 -6.98 -18.47
CA VAL A 631 7.92 -7.82 -19.48
C VAL A 631 6.82 -8.54 -20.23
N GLU A 632 6.59 -8.19 -21.49
CA GLU A 632 5.58 -8.85 -22.31
C GLU A 632 6.06 -10.24 -22.75
N SER A 633 5.17 -11.23 -22.78
CA SER A 633 5.46 -12.57 -23.31
C SER A 633 5.19 -12.65 -24.82
N GLU A 634 5.71 -13.70 -25.50
CA GLU A 634 5.28 -14.02 -26.88
C GLU A 634 3.76 -14.25 -26.86
N GLY A 635 3.04 -13.47 -27.67
CA GLY A 635 1.57 -13.49 -27.74
C GLY A 635 1.00 -14.72 -28.44
#